data_AF-A0A7R9K9L0-F1
#
_entry.id   AF-A0A7R9K9L0-F1
#
_cell.length_a   1.000
_cell.length_b   1.000
_cell.length_c   1.000
_cell.angle_alpha   90.00
_cell.angle_beta   90.00
_cell.angle_gamma   90.00
#
_symmetry.space_group_name_H-M   'P 1'
#
loop_
_entity.id
_entity.type
_entity.pdbx_description
1 polymer ?
#
loop_
_entity_poly.entity_id
_entity_poly.type
_entity_poly.pdbx_seq_one_letter_code
_entity_poly.pdbx_strand_id
1 'polypeptide(L)'
;MKDLFTRYTNDVIATAAFGIQCDSFKDKSNQFYEMGKEVTDFSGIRTLIFLGYTFCSKLMKMLDIPLMSRPATKFFRALIYETLESRQRQNIVRPDMIHLLLQARNGKLKGHDGSTKDNDKKNTAIELSDEDIAAQAFLFFFAGFDTSSTLLCFTTYLLALHREFQDRLQTEIDQVLEHAGGKINYEDLHAMKYLDQVVS
;
A
#
# COMPACT_ATOMS: atom_id res chain seq x y z
N MET A 1 -1.55 9.39 18.01
CA MET A 1 -2.37 8.65 17.02
C MET A 1 -1.66 8.52 15.67
N LYS A 2 -1.17 9.61 15.05
CA LYS A 2 -0.49 9.52 13.74
C LYS A 2 0.69 8.54 13.70
N ASP A 3 1.65 8.61 14.63
CA ASP A 3 2.78 7.65 14.68
C ASP A 3 2.31 6.19 14.76
N LEU A 4 1.31 5.90 15.59
CA LEU A 4 0.71 4.56 15.73
C LEU A 4 0.13 4.07 14.39
N PHE A 5 -0.73 4.86 13.75
CA PHE A 5 -1.36 4.45 12.50
C PHE A 5 -0.39 4.39 11.34
N THR A 6 0.59 5.29 11.27
CA THR A 6 1.62 5.23 10.22
C THR A 6 2.50 3.98 10.37
N ARG A 7 2.78 3.52 11.60
CA ARG A 7 3.47 2.23 11.81
C ARG A 7 2.60 1.04 11.41
N TYR A 8 1.31 1.09 11.75
CA TYR A 8 0.35 0.07 11.34
C TYR A 8 0.25 -0.06 9.82
N THR A 9 0.01 1.05 9.12
CA THR A 9 -0.13 1.04 7.66
C THR A 9 1.16 0.66 6.95
N ASN A 10 2.32 1.05 7.51
CA ASN A 10 3.62 0.59 7.05
C ASN A 10 3.73 -0.94 7.02
N ASP A 11 3.43 -1.60 8.14
CA ASP A 11 3.57 -3.05 8.26
C ASP A 11 2.57 -3.81 7.40
N VAL A 12 1.32 -3.30 7.31
CA VAL A 12 0.28 -3.85 6.44
C VAL A 12 0.73 -3.81 4.97
N ILE A 13 1.22 -2.67 4.51
CA ILE A 13 1.65 -2.50 3.12
C ILE A 13 2.96 -3.23 2.84
N ALA A 14 3.93 -3.21 3.76
CA ALA A 14 5.15 -4.00 3.65
C ALA A 14 4.82 -5.48 3.39
N THR A 15 3.85 -6.01 4.13
CA THR A 15 3.38 -7.39 4.04
C THR A 15 2.56 -7.66 2.78
N ALA A 16 1.65 -6.75 2.39
CA ALA A 16 0.72 -6.94 1.28
C ALA A 16 1.33 -6.63 -0.10
N ALA A 17 2.22 -5.64 -0.19
CA ALA A 17 2.84 -5.22 -1.45
C ALA A 17 4.16 -5.95 -1.71
N PHE A 18 5.04 -6.04 -0.72
CA PHE A 18 6.40 -6.57 -0.89
C PHE A 18 6.62 -7.96 -0.30
N GLY A 19 5.69 -8.40 0.55
CA GLY A 19 5.84 -9.65 1.28
C GLY A 19 6.92 -9.59 2.37
N ILE A 20 7.19 -8.40 2.92
CA ILE A 20 8.25 -8.17 3.92
C ILE A 20 7.61 -7.92 5.29
N GLN A 21 8.25 -8.43 6.35
CA GLN A 21 7.86 -8.16 7.73
C GLN A 21 8.84 -7.15 8.33
N CYS A 22 8.35 -5.96 8.69
CA CYS A 22 9.15 -4.88 9.28
C CYS A 22 9.00 -4.76 10.81
N ASP A 23 7.89 -5.27 11.36
CA ASP A 23 7.51 -5.20 12.80
C ASP A 23 7.82 -3.82 13.43
N SER A 24 7.23 -2.76 12.82
CA SER A 24 7.54 -1.35 13.11
C SER A 24 7.11 -0.88 14.50
N PHE A 25 6.38 -1.72 15.22
CA PHE A 25 6.03 -1.49 16.62
C PHE A 25 7.15 -1.87 17.58
N LYS A 26 7.86 -2.97 17.28
CA LYS A 26 9.02 -3.40 18.08
C LYS A 26 10.28 -2.66 17.67
N ASP A 27 10.58 -2.62 16.38
CA ASP A 27 11.72 -1.87 15.86
C ASP A 27 11.28 -0.48 15.40
N LYS A 28 11.44 0.48 16.30
CA LYS A 28 10.95 1.84 16.10
C LYS A 28 11.73 2.63 15.04
N SER A 29 12.97 2.23 14.77
CA SER A 29 13.92 2.87 13.84
C SER A 29 14.23 1.96 12.66
N ASN A 30 13.28 1.10 12.26
CA ASN A 30 13.50 0.25 11.10
C ASN A 30 13.68 1.11 9.83
N GLN A 31 14.66 0.74 9.02
CA GLN A 31 15.04 1.52 7.84
C GLN A 31 13.89 1.70 6.85
N PHE A 32 13.01 0.69 6.73
CA PHE A 32 11.87 0.75 5.82
C PHE A 32 10.89 1.87 6.21
N TYR A 33 10.58 1.99 7.51
CA TYR A 33 9.72 3.04 8.06
C TYR A 33 10.35 4.42 7.96
N GLU A 34 11.65 4.55 8.23
CA GLU A 34 12.37 5.83 8.10
C GLU A 34 12.39 6.33 6.65
N MET A 35 12.72 5.45 5.69
CA MET A 35 12.67 5.77 4.27
C MET A 35 11.24 6.06 3.81
N GLY A 36 10.25 5.35 4.36
CA GLY A 36 8.82 5.61 4.13
C GLY A 36 8.38 7.01 4.55
N LYS A 37 8.71 7.40 5.78
CA LYS A 37 8.45 8.76 6.28
C LYS A 37 9.16 9.82 5.46
N GLU A 38 10.39 9.55 5.03
CA GLU A 38 11.13 10.49 4.20
C GLU A 38 10.40 10.72 2.88
N VAL A 39 9.97 9.67 2.17
CA VAL A 39 9.36 9.84 0.84
C VAL A 39 7.98 10.48 0.90
N THR A 40 7.25 10.34 2.02
CA THR A 40 5.93 10.96 2.21
C THR A 40 5.97 12.27 3.01
N ASP A 41 7.15 12.81 3.29
CA ASP A 41 7.28 14.11 3.95
C ASP A 41 6.98 15.24 2.96
N PHE A 42 5.76 15.77 3.02
CA PHE A 42 5.30 16.92 2.24
C PHE A 42 5.51 18.25 2.97
N SER A 43 6.67 18.44 3.61
CA SER A 43 7.02 19.69 4.26
C SER A 43 7.92 20.58 3.38
N GLY A 44 7.67 21.90 3.46
CA GLY A 44 8.54 22.94 2.90
C GLY A 44 8.82 22.80 1.39
N ILE A 45 10.11 22.67 1.04
CA ILE A 45 10.59 22.63 -0.34
C ILE A 45 10.10 21.40 -1.11
N ARG A 46 9.82 20.28 -0.42
CA ARG A 46 9.37 19.02 -1.07
C ARG A 46 7.99 19.18 -1.71
N THR A 47 7.09 19.93 -1.09
CA THR A 47 5.79 20.28 -1.66
C THR A 47 5.94 21.15 -2.90
N LEU A 48 6.90 22.08 -2.90
CA LEU A 48 7.19 22.89 -4.09
C LEU A 48 7.76 22.04 -5.23
N ILE A 49 8.63 21.07 -4.93
CA ILE A 49 9.15 20.10 -5.91
C ILE A 49 8.00 19.26 -6.47
N PHE A 50 7.13 18.74 -5.61
CA PHE A 50 5.96 17.94 -6.03
C PHE A 50 5.03 18.75 -6.95
N LEU A 51 4.65 19.97 -6.55
CA LEU A 51 3.85 20.87 -7.40
C LEU A 51 4.57 21.24 -8.70
N GLY A 52 5.89 21.44 -8.65
CA GLY A 52 6.71 21.67 -9.83
C GLY A 52 6.64 20.51 -10.82
N TYR A 53 6.63 19.28 -10.33
CA TYR A 53 6.42 18.09 -11.15
C TYR A 53 4.99 17.99 -11.70
N THR A 54 3.98 18.42 -10.94
CA THR A 54 2.58 18.45 -11.39
C THR A 54 2.35 19.47 -12.51
N PHE A 55 2.85 20.70 -12.37
CA PHE A 55 2.59 21.78 -13.32
C PHE A 55 3.62 21.88 -14.45
N CYS A 56 4.88 21.56 -14.19
CA CYS A 56 6.01 21.79 -15.12
C CYS A 56 7.03 20.64 -15.08
N SER A 57 6.57 19.40 -15.27
CA SER A 57 7.42 18.20 -15.24
C SER A 57 8.65 18.27 -16.17
N LYS A 58 8.55 18.93 -17.34
CA LYS A 58 9.67 19.11 -18.26
C LYS A 58 10.79 19.98 -17.67
N LEU A 59 10.43 21.05 -16.96
CA LEU A 59 11.40 21.96 -16.33
C LEU A 59 12.13 21.25 -15.18
N MET A 60 11.38 20.53 -14.33
CA MET A 60 11.97 19.76 -13.22
C MET A 60 12.95 18.70 -13.72
N LYS A 61 12.59 17.99 -14.81
CA LYS A 61 13.48 17.03 -15.49
C LYS A 61 14.71 17.69 -16.10
N MET A 62 14.56 18.89 -16.69
CA MET A 62 15.69 19.64 -17.26
C MET A 62 16.68 20.11 -16.17
N LEU A 63 16.18 20.42 -14.97
CA LEU A 63 16.99 20.85 -13.83
C LEU A 63 17.58 19.68 -13.01
N ASP A 64 17.34 18.43 -13.41
CA ASP A 64 17.75 17.21 -12.69
C ASP A 64 17.38 17.21 -11.19
N ILE A 65 16.25 17.84 -10.84
CA ILE A 65 15.73 17.86 -9.45
C ILE A 65 14.89 16.59 -9.27
N PRO A 66 15.33 15.59 -8.51
CA PRO A 66 14.57 14.35 -8.37
C PRO A 66 13.33 14.56 -7.50
N LEU A 67 12.22 13.89 -7.87
CA LEU A 67 10.96 13.92 -7.10
C LEU A 67 11.13 13.33 -5.69
N MET A 68 12.03 12.36 -5.55
CA MET A 68 12.34 11.68 -4.29
C MET A 68 13.82 11.77 -3.97
N SER A 69 14.17 11.57 -2.70
CA SER A 69 15.57 11.54 -2.31
C SER A 69 16.28 10.33 -2.93
N ARG A 70 17.52 10.55 -3.38
CA ARG A 70 18.37 9.48 -3.94
C ARG A 70 18.57 8.29 -2.97
N PRO A 71 18.74 8.51 -1.64
CA PRO A 71 18.81 7.41 -0.68
C PRO A 71 17.55 6.54 -0.67
N ALA A 72 16.37 7.15 -0.62
CA ALA A 72 15.11 6.39 -0.59
C ALA A 72 14.89 5.63 -1.91
N THR A 73 15.13 6.26 -3.06
CA THR A 73 15.04 5.58 -4.36
C THR A 73 15.99 4.38 -4.42
N LYS A 74 17.23 4.54 -3.96
CA LYS A 74 18.22 3.44 -3.94
C LYS A 74 17.76 2.31 -3.00
N PHE A 75 17.25 2.65 -1.83
CA PHE A 75 16.76 1.67 -0.84
C PHE A 75 15.60 0.85 -1.39
N PHE A 76 14.51 1.50 -1.82
CA PHE A 76 13.32 0.78 -2.31
C PHE A 76 13.62 -0.03 -3.58
N ARG A 77 14.42 0.52 -4.49
CA ARG A 77 14.84 -0.22 -5.70
C ARG A 77 15.65 -1.47 -5.34
N ALA A 78 16.64 -1.35 -4.46
CA ALA A 78 17.45 -2.48 -4.01
C ALA A 78 16.59 -3.55 -3.32
N LEU A 79 15.68 -3.13 -2.44
CA LEU A 79 14.79 -4.02 -1.71
C LEU A 79 13.87 -4.82 -2.65
N ILE A 80 13.28 -4.17 -3.64
CA ILE A 80 12.38 -4.83 -4.59
C ILE A 80 13.17 -5.77 -5.51
N TYR A 81 14.35 -5.36 -5.96
CA TYR A 81 15.21 -6.19 -6.81
C TYR A 81 15.66 -7.46 -6.08
N GLU A 82 16.12 -7.32 -4.83
CA GLU A 82 16.48 -8.47 -3.99
C GLU A 82 15.28 -9.40 -3.76
N THR A 83 14.10 -8.82 -3.54
CA THR A 83 12.85 -9.58 -3.38
C THR A 83 12.49 -10.35 -4.65
N LEU A 84 12.64 -9.73 -5.83
CA LEU A 84 12.39 -10.37 -7.13
C LEU A 84 13.37 -11.51 -7.39
N GLU A 85 14.67 -11.28 -7.18
CA GLU A 85 15.71 -12.29 -7.37
C GLU A 85 15.52 -13.48 -6.42
N SER A 86 15.28 -13.22 -5.14
CA SER A 86 15.08 -14.26 -4.13
C SER A 86 13.90 -15.17 -4.50
N ARG A 87 12.79 -14.59 -4.97
CA ARG A 87 11.59 -15.35 -5.39
C ARG A 87 11.84 -16.20 -6.62
N GLN A 88 12.56 -15.68 -7.61
CA GLN A 88 12.92 -16.44 -8.80
C GLN A 88 13.84 -17.61 -8.46
N ARG A 89 14.80 -17.42 -7.56
CA ARG A 89 15.73 -18.48 -7.14
C ARG A 89 15.06 -19.55 -6.29
N GLN A 90 14.17 -19.16 -5.38
CA GLN A 90 13.57 -20.05 -4.38
C GLN A 90 12.18 -20.58 -4.79
N ASN A 91 11.65 -20.17 -5.95
CA ASN A 91 10.30 -20.49 -6.42
C ASN A 91 9.21 -20.18 -5.36
N ILE A 92 9.37 -19.06 -4.63
CA ILE A 92 8.40 -18.64 -3.61
C ILE A 92 7.16 -18.07 -4.31
N VAL A 93 6.00 -18.67 -4.00
CA VAL A 93 4.69 -18.18 -4.40
C VAL A 93 4.00 -17.59 -3.18
N ARG A 94 3.89 -16.27 -3.14
CA ARG A 94 3.15 -15.53 -2.12
C ARG A 94 2.10 -14.66 -2.82
N PRO A 95 0.82 -14.68 -2.40
CA PRO A 95 -0.23 -13.89 -3.04
C PRO A 95 -0.13 -12.41 -2.60
N ASP A 96 0.85 -11.69 -3.15
CA ASP A 96 1.08 -10.26 -2.92
C ASP A 96 1.20 -9.50 -4.26
N MET A 97 1.34 -8.17 -4.19
CA MET A 97 1.39 -7.33 -5.38
C MET A 97 2.55 -7.66 -6.32
N ILE A 98 3.75 -7.92 -5.79
CA ILE A 98 4.89 -8.35 -6.63
C ILE A 98 4.55 -9.63 -7.39
N HIS A 99 3.88 -10.58 -6.76
CA HIS A 99 3.46 -11.80 -7.43
C HIS A 99 2.41 -11.56 -8.51
N LEU A 100 1.45 -10.65 -8.28
CA LEU A 100 0.49 -10.23 -9.31
C LEU A 100 1.20 -9.57 -10.50
N LEU A 101 2.19 -8.70 -10.26
CA LEU A 101 2.99 -8.07 -11.32
C LEU A 101 3.81 -9.10 -12.11
N LEU A 102 4.37 -10.11 -11.44
CA LEU A 102 5.05 -11.23 -12.09
C LEU A 102 4.09 -12.09 -12.93
N GLN A 103 2.87 -12.33 -12.46
CA GLN A 103 1.84 -13.02 -13.24
C GLN A 103 1.42 -12.20 -14.46
N ALA A 104 1.27 -10.88 -14.30
CA ALA A 104 0.95 -9.96 -15.40
C ALA A 104 2.04 -9.96 -16.48
N ARG A 105 3.32 -9.88 -16.06
CA ARG A 105 4.47 -9.99 -16.97
C ARG A 105 4.46 -11.28 -17.78
N ASN A 106 4.11 -12.38 -17.12
CA ASN A 106 4.10 -13.71 -17.75
C ASN A 106 2.80 -14.03 -18.50
N GLY A 107 1.84 -13.09 -18.58
CA GLY A 107 0.53 -13.33 -19.20
C GLY A 107 -0.32 -14.37 -18.47
N LYS A 108 -0.07 -14.61 -17.18
CA LYS A 108 -0.74 -15.62 -16.33
C LYS A 108 -1.68 -15.02 -15.29
N LEU A 109 -1.90 -13.70 -15.32
CA LEU A 109 -2.76 -13.01 -14.36
C LEU A 109 -4.20 -13.50 -14.51
N LYS A 110 -4.72 -14.16 -13.47
CA LYS A 110 -6.13 -14.58 -13.41
C LYS A 110 -6.97 -13.49 -12.76
N GLY A 111 -8.10 -13.16 -13.37
CA GLY A 111 -9.12 -12.30 -12.76
C GLY A 111 -9.80 -12.98 -11.57
N HIS A 112 -10.44 -12.17 -10.71
CA HIS A 112 -11.05 -12.62 -9.45
C HIS A 112 -12.13 -13.71 -9.64
N ASP A 113 -12.78 -13.76 -10.80
CA ASP A 113 -13.89 -14.69 -11.09
C ASP A 113 -13.47 -16.10 -11.55
N GLY A 114 -12.17 -16.45 -11.53
CA GLY A 114 -11.69 -17.74 -12.03
C GLY A 114 -11.96 -17.99 -13.52
N SER A 115 -12.65 -17.06 -14.20
CA SER A 115 -12.85 -17.02 -15.63
C SER A 115 -11.57 -16.51 -16.27
N THR A 116 -10.76 -17.45 -16.77
CA THR A 116 -10.03 -17.17 -18.00
C THR A 116 -11.08 -16.67 -18.99
N LYS A 117 -11.01 -15.40 -19.41
CA LYS A 117 -11.65 -14.99 -20.65
C LYS A 117 -10.93 -15.74 -21.78
N ASP A 118 -11.30 -17.01 -21.96
CA ASP A 118 -10.73 -17.95 -22.93
C ASP A 118 -11.04 -17.56 -24.39
N ASN A 119 -11.73 -16.44 -24.61
CA ASN A 119 -12.15 -15.97 -25.93
C ASN A 119 -11.36 -14.77 -26.49
N ASP A 120 -10.31 -14.30 -25.80
CA ASP A 120 -9.37 -13.35 -26.40
C ASP A 120 -7.93 -13.80 -26.15
N LYS A 121 -7.46 -14.73 -27.00
CA LYS A 121 -6.03 -15.00 -27.23
C LYS A 121 -5.34 -13.79 -27.88
N LYS A 122 -5.41 -12.62 -27.26
CA LYS A 122 -4.42 -11.57 -27.44
C LYS A 122 -3.49 -11.66 -26.25
N ASN A 123 -2.20 -11.85 -26.53
CA ASN A 123 -1.10 -11.69 -25.56
C ASN A 123 -1.37 -10.52 -24.61
N THR A 124 -1.87 -10.80 -23.41
CA THR A 124 -1.96 -9.84 -22.30
C THR A 124 -0.72 -9.91 -21.41
N ALA A 125 0.37 -10.50 -21.92
CA ALA A 125 1.69 -10.29 -21.34
C ALA A 125 2.01 -8.81 -21.52
N ILE A 126 1.93 -8.05 -20.43
CA ILE A 126 2.42 -6.68 -20.39
C ILE A 126 3.94 -6.81 -20.28
N GLU A 127 4.67 -6.18 -21.21
CA GLU A 127 6.12 -6.06 -21.09
C GLU A 127 6.44 -5.18 -19.89
N LEU A 128 6.67 -5.81 -18.74
CA LEU A 128 7.11 -5.18 -17.51
C LEU A 128 8.58 -5.53 -17.29
N SER A 129 9.44 -4.52 -17.36
CA SER A 129 10.81 -4.65 -16.90
C SER A 129 10.85 -4.75 -15.36
N ASP A 130 11.96 -5.22 -14.80
CA ASP A 130 12.12 -5.23 -13.33
C ASP A 130 12.05 -3.80 -12.74
N GLU A 131 12.44 -2.78 -13.52
CA GLU A 131 12.29 -1.37 -13.14
C GLU A 131 10.81 -0.97 -13.08
N ASP A 132 9.98 -1.42 -14.03
CA ASP A 132 8.54 -1.13 -14.02
C ASP A 132 7.86 -1.79 -12.81
N ILE A 133 8.23 -3.04 -12.51
CA ILE A 133 7.73 -3.74 -11.32
C ILE A 133 8.13 -2.99 -10.05
N ALA A 134 9.40 -2.56 -9.96
CA ALA A 134 9.88 -1.78 -8.83
C ALA A 134 9.16 -0.44 -8.67
N ALA A 135 8.97 0.29 -9.77
CA ALA A 135 8.25 1.55 -9.77
C ALA A 135 6.78 1.37 -9.33
N GLN A 136 6.09 0.35 -9.83
CA GLN A 136 4.70 0.07 -9.44
C GLN A 136 4.58 -0.37 -7.99
N ALA A 137 5.41 -1.28 -7.52
CA ALA A 137 5.40 -1.73 -6.13
C ALA A 137 5.69 -0.56 -5.17
N PHE A 138 6.65 0.32 -5.54
CA PHE A 138 6.90 1.55 -4.79
C PHE A 138 5.69 2.51 -4.82
N LEU A 139 5.02 2.68 -5.96
CA LEU A 139 3.85 3.54 -6.07
C LEU A 139 2.71 3.08 -5.15
N PHE A 140 2.45 1.77 -5.08
CA PHE A 140 1.48 1.20 -4.12
C PHE A 140 1.85 1.50 -2.67
N PHE A 141 3.15 1.41 -2.34
CA PHE A 141 3.62 1.78 -1.02
C PHE A 141 3.38 3.25 -0.70
N PHE A 142 3.85 4.13 -1.57
CA PHE A 142 3.72 5.57 -1.42
C PHE A 142 2.25 6.00 -1.28
N ALA A 143 1.37 5.45 -2.13
CA ALA A 143 -0.04 5.79 -2.14
C ALA A 143 -0.77 5.34 -0.87
N GLY A 144 -0.44 4.17 -0.31
CA GLY A 144 -1.17 3.63 0.85
C GLY A 144 -0.56 3.99 2.21
N PHE A 145 0.74 4.27 2.28
CA PHE A 145 1.44 4.43 3.56
C PHE A 145 0.90 5.61 4.39
N ASP A 146 0.90 6.82 3.81
CA ASP A 146 0.51 8.01 4.55
C ASP A 146 -0.99 8.30 4.48
N THR A 147 -1.63 8.08 3.33
CA THR A 147 -3.05 8.39 3.12
C THR A 147 -3.96 7.58 4.06
N SER A 148 -3.75 6.25 4.15
CA SER A 148 -4.53 5.39 5.04
C SER A 148 -4.29 5.73 6.51
N SER A 149 -3.06 6.12 6.90
CA SER A 149 -2.81 6.51 8.29
C SER A 149 -3.44 7.86 8.62
N THR A 150 -3.51 8.78 7.66
CA THR A 150 -4.25 10.04 7.79
C THR A 150 -5.75 9.80 7.90
N LEU A 151 -6.32 8.93 7.07
CA LEU A 151 -7.72 8.50 7.16
C LEU A 151 -8.05 7.98 8.57
N LEU A 152 -7.28 7.01 9.06
CA LEU A 152 -7.46 6.45 10.41
C LEU A 152 -7.37 7.51 11.52
N CYS A 153 -6.47 8.50 11.37
CA CYS A 153 -6.40 9.62 12.30
C CYS A 153 -7.69 10.44 12.32
N PHE A 154 -8.20 10.83 11.15
CA PHE A 154 -9.42 11.63 11.06
C PHE A 154 -10.65 10.84 11.52
N THR A 155 -10.80 9.59 11.08
CA THR A 155 -11.89 8.72 11.51
C THR A 155 -11.91 8.57 13.02
N THR A 156 -10.79 8.22 13.65
CA THR A 156 -10.75 8.08 15.12
C THR A 156 -10.96 9.39 15.87
N TYR A 157 -10.45 10.51 15.34
CA TYR A 157 -10.71 11.83 15.90
C TYR A 157 -12.20 12.20 15.87
N LEU A 158 -12.86 12.00 14.72
CA LEU A 158 -14.28 12.28 14.57
C LEU A 158 -15.15 11.38 15.46
N LEU A 159 -14.84 10.08 15.53
CA LEU A 159 -15.55 9.16 16.42
C LEU A 159 -15.40 9.55 17.90
N ALA A 160 -14.22 9.99 18.31
CA ALA A 160 -13.98 10.45 19.68
C ALA A 160 -14.78 11.72 20.05
N LEU A 161 -15.07 12.59 19.06
CA LEU A 161 -15.90 13.78 19.25
C LEU A 161 -17.40 13.49 19.17
N HIS A 162 -17.80 12.47 18.40
CA HIS A 162 -19.19 12.13 18.12
C HIS A 162 -19.54 10.74 18.67
N ARG A 163 -19.72 10.68 19.99
CA ARG A 163 -19.94 9.42 20.71
C ARG A 163 -21.15 8.63 20.22
N GLU A 164 -22.21 9.29 19.78
CA GLU A 164 -23.39 8.63 19.19
C GLU A 164 -23.04 7.78 17.95
N PHE A 165 -22.12 8.24 17.10
CA PHE A 165 -21.67 7.50 15.93
C PHE A 165 -20.68 6.41 16.31
N GLN A 166 -19.84 6.66 17.32
CA GLN A 166 -18.95 5.65 17.87
C GLN A 166 -19.72 4.47 18.47
N ASP A 167 -20.72 4.74 19.32
CA ASP A 167 -21.52 3.70 19.99
C ASP A 167 -22.32 2.88 18.95
N ARG A 168 -22.86 3.54 17.93
CA ARG A 168 -23.54 2.86 16.82
C ARG A 168 -22.60 1.97 16.01
N LEU A 169 -21.38 2.44 15.72
CA LEU A 169 -20.37 1.65 15.01
C LEU A 169 -19.91 0.46 15.83
N GLN A 170 -19.66 0.65 17.13
CA GLN A 170 -19.31 -0.44 18.03
C GLN A 170 -20.41 -1.49 18.09
N THR A 171 -21.68 -1.08 18.13
CA THR A 171 -22.82 -2.00 18.10
C THR A 171 -22.83 -2.86 16.83
N GLU A 172 -22.56 -2.28 15.65
CA GLU A 172 -22.46 -3.06 14.40
C GLU A 172 -21.27 -4.04 14.45
N ILE A 173 -20.10 -3.58 14.91
CA ILE A 173 -18.89 -4.41 15.00
C ILE A 173 -19.10 -5.58 15.98
N ASP A 174 -19.67 -5.33 17.14
CA ASP A 174 -19.93 -6.34 18.18
C ASP A 174 -20.93 -7.40 17.68
N GLN A 175 -21.99 -6.96 16.99
CA GLN A 175 -22.94 -7.88 16.36
C GLN A 175 -22.23 -8.77 15.35
N VAL A 176 -21.45 -8.21 14.42
CA VAL A 176 -20.75 -9.03 13.42
C VAL A 176 -19.74 -9.96 14.06
N LEU A 177 -19.01 -9.52 15.10
CA LEU A 177 -18.09 -10.37 15.85
C LEU A 177 -18.78 -11.56 16.51
N GLU A 178 -19.95 -11.35 17.11
CA GLU A 178 -20.75 -12.40 17.74
C GLU A 178 -21.21 -13.43 16.70
N HIS A 179 -21.72 -12.97 15.56
CA HIS A 179 -22.16 -13.84 14.46
C HIS A 179 -21.00 -14.62 13.83
N ALA A 180 -19.81 -14.01 13.75
CA ALA A 180 -18.61 -14.63 13.18
C ALA A 180 -17.84 -15.53 14.17
N GLY A 181 -18.34 -15.75 15.38
CA GLY A 181 -17.66 -16.57 16.40
C GLY A 181 -16.30 -15.99 16.83
N GLY A 182 -16.18 -14.66 16.82
CA GLY A 182 -14.98 -13.92 17.22
C GLY A 182 -13.89 -13.81 16.15
N LYS A 183 -14.10 -14.32 14.92
CA LYS A 183 -13.15 -14.18 13.81
C LYS A 183 -13.82 -13.66 12.55
N ILE A 184 -13.66 -12.37 12.30
CA ILE A 184 -14.14 -11.67 11.11
C ILE A 184 -13.40 -12.22 9.87
N ASN A 185 -14.16 -12.67 8.87
CA ASN A 185 -13.65 -13.00 7.55
C ASN A 185 -13.87 -11.83 6.54
N TYR A 186 -13.45 -12.02 5.29
CA TYR A 186 -13.56 -11.00 4.25
C TYR A 186 -15.01 -10.56 3.98
N GLU A 187 -15.95 -11.51 3.93
CA GLU A 187 -17.36 -11.24 3.67
C GLU A 187 -18.03 -10.54 4.86
N ASP A 188 -17.67 -10.94 6.09
CA ASP A 188 -18.17 -10.30 7.31
C ASP A 188 -17.77 -8.81 7.36
N LEU A 189 -16.53 -8.50 6.99
CA LEU A 189 -16.04 -7.12 6.92
C LEU A 189 -16.79 -6.31 5.86
N HIS A 190 -17.05 -6.92 4.69
CA HIS A 190 -17.77 -6.25 3.61
C HIS A 190 -19.27 -6.05 3.92
N ALA A 191 -19.83 -6.85 4.84
CA ALA A 191 -21.21 -6.72 5.29
C ALA A 191 -21.44 -5.54 6.27
N MET A 192 -20.38 -4.96 6.84
CA MET A 192 -20.46 -3.83 7.78
C MET A 192 -20.78 -2.51 7.07
N LYS A 193 -22.07 -2.24 6.88
CA LYS A 193 -22.55 -1.07 6.13
C LYS A 193 -22.26 0.24 6.84
N TYR A 194 -22.38 0.26 8.17
CA TYR A 194 -22.15 1.49 8.93
C TYR A 194 -20.66 1.81 9.04
N LEU A 195 -19.80 0.79 9.16
CA LEU A 195 -18.35 0.97 9.02
C LEU A 195 -17.99 1.62 7.69
N ASP A 196 -18.57 1.16 6.57
CA ASP A 196 -18.35 1.79 5.26
C ASP A 196 -18.79 3.26 5.24
N GLN A 197 -19.96 3.59 5.80
CA GLN A 197 -20.44 4.97 5.94
C GLN A 197 -19.53 5.88 6.80
N VAL A 198 -18.76 5.30 7.71
CA VAL A 198 -17.85 6.05 8.59
C VAL A 198 -16.50 6.32 7.91
N VAL A 199 -16.09 5.45 6.99
CA VAL A 199 -14.75 5.47 6.38
C VAL A 199 -14.76 6.03 4.95
N SER A 200 -15.85 5.83 4.21
CA SER A 200 -16.02 6.15 2.78
C SER A 200 -16.98 7.32 2.56
#